data_AF-A0A946EDA4-F1
#
_entry.id   AF-A0A946EDA4-F1
#
_cell.length_a   1.000
_cell.length_b   1.000
_cell.length_c   1.000
_cell.angle_alpha   90.00
_cell.angle_beta   90.00
_cell.angle_gamma   90.00
#
_symmetry.space_group_name_H-M   'P 1'
#
loop_
_entity.id
_entity.type
_entity.pdbx_description
1 polymer ?
#
loop_
_entity_poly.entity_id
_entity_poly.type
_entity_poly.pdbx_seq_one_letter_code
_entity_poly.pdbx_strand_id
1 'polypeptide(L)' 'RTEMIRGIEDHVASIDGVIEPQDVAEACVQGIREEKFLILPHPKVSTYIRNKAENYDRWVGGMRKLNRQFGGL' A
#
# COMPACT_ATOMS: atom_id res chain seq x y z
N ARG A 1 3.79 -3.26 15.21
CA ARG A 1 3.54 -1.88 14.71
C ARG A 1 4.73 -0.94 14.94
N THR A 2 5.03 -0.07 13.98
CA THR A 2 6.16 0.89 14.02
C THR A 2 5.71 2.31 14.38
N GLU A 3 6.66 3.18 14.74
CA GLU A 3 6.38 4.60 15.03
C GLU A 3 5.89 5.39 13.81
N MET A 4 6.27 4.97 12.61
CA MET A 4 5.91 5.63 11.34
C MET A 4 4.40 5.65 11.08
N ILE A 5 3.65 4.71 11.67
CA ILE A 5 2.20 4.56 11.45
C ILE A 5 1.36 5.07 12.62
N ARG A 6 1.97 5.74 13.61
CA ARG A 6 1.26 6.29 14.75
C ARG A 6 0.37 7.46 14.30
N GLY A 7 -0.92 7.41 14.62
CA GLY A 7 -1.88 8.48 14.32
C GLY A 7 -2.39 8.56 12.88
N ILE A 8 -2.07 7.58 12.02
CA ILE A 8 -2.56 7.49 10.63
C ILE A 8 -3.56 6.35 10.43
N GLU A 9 -4.25 5.95 11.50
CA GLU A 9 -5.11 4.76 11.52
C GLU A 9 -6.30 4.90 10.55
N ASP A 10 -6.83 6.12 10.39
CA ASP A 10 -7.93 6.44 9.48
C ASP A 10 -7.50 7.13 8.17
N HIS A 11 -6.19 7.18 7.89
CA HIS A 11 -5.65 7.84 6.69
C HIS A 11 -5.84 6.98 5.44
N VAL A 12 -5.83 7.60 4.25
CA VAL A 12 -5.93 6.92 2.93
C VAL A 12 -4.93 5.76 2.79
N ALA A 13 -3.76 5.86 3.42
CA ALA A 13 -2.73 4.83 3.39
C ALA A 13 -3.06 3.56 4.20
N SER A 14 -4.03 3.62 5.12
CA SER A 14 -4.40 2.54 6.03
C SER A 14 -5.70 1.81 5.64
N ILE A 15 -6.40 2.29 4.59
CA ILE A 15 -7.76 1.83 4.23
C ILE A 15 -7.86 0.33 3.91
N ASP A 16 -6.81 -0.25 3.34
CA ASP A 16 -6.75 -1.66 2.95
C ASP A 16 -5.93 -2.50 3.96
N GLY A 17 -5.72 -1.94 5.16
CA GLY A 17 -5.00 -2.55 6.25
C GLY A 17 -3.50 -2.20 6.24
N VAL A 18 -2.91 -2.27 7.42
CA VAL A 18 -1.46 -2.17 7.62
C VAL A 18 -0.97 -3.56 8.02
N ILE A 19 0.01 -4.08 7.28
CA ILE A 19 0.65 -5.38 7.59
C ILE A 19 1.65 -5.21 8.73
N GLU A 20 1.86 -6.27 9.49
CA GLU A 20 2.82 -6.20 10.59
C GLU A 20 4.27 -6.22 10.04
N PRO A 21 5.23 -5.61 10.76
CA PRO A 21 6.62 -5.58 10.33
C PRO A 21 7.22 -6.98 10.10
N GLN A 22 6.76 -7.97 10.87
CA GLN A 22 7.19 -9.36 10.73
C GLN A 22 6.77 -9.94 9.37
N ASP A 23 5.57 -9.61 8.88
CA ASP A 23 5.08 -10.09 7.58
C ASP A 23 5.89 -9.47 6.43
N VAL A 24 6.26 -8.19 6.57
CA VAL A 24 7.15 -7.50 5.62
C VAL A 24 8.52 -8.19 5.59
N ALA A 25 9.09 -8.49 6.76
CA ALA A 25 10.39 -9.15 6.87
C ALA A 25 10.38 -10.54 6.21
N GLU A 26 9.34 -11.34 6.47
CA GLU A 26 9.20 -12.66 5.86
C GLU A 26 9.09 -12.57 4.33
N ALA A 27 8.26 -11.64 3.82
CA ALA A 27 8.13 -11.42 2.37
C ALA A 27 9.47 -11.02 1.72
N CYS A 28 10.28 -10.19 2.39
CA CYS A 28 11.61 -9.82 1.93
C CYS A 28 12.56 -11.02 1.87
N VAL A 29 12.65 -11.80 2.94
CA VAL A 29 13.52 -12.99 2.97
C VAL A 29 13.09 -14.00 1.91
N GLN A 30 11.79 -14.22 1.76
CA GLN A 30 11.28 -15.14 0.74
C GLN A 30 11.56 -14.64 -0.68
N GLY A 31 11.37 -13.36 -0.96
CA GLY A 31 11.69 -12.79 -2.27
C GLY A 31 13.17 -12.89 -2.63
N ILE A 32 14.07 -12.74 -1.64
CA ILE A 32 15.52 -12.97 -1.84
C ILE A 32 15.79 -14.44 -2.17
N ARG A 33 15.22 -15.39 -1.43
CA ARG A 33 15.38 -16.84 -1.71
C ARG A 33 14.87 -17.23 -3.10
N GLU A 34 13.82 -16.56 -3.57
CA GLU A 34 13.22 -16.79 -4.89
C GLU A 34 13.87 -15.95 -6.00
N GLU A 35 14.93 -15.20 -5.70
CA GLU A 35 15.61 -14.29 -6.63
C GLU A 35 14.65 -13.30 -7.32
N LYS A 36 13.60 -12.87 -6.61
CA LYS A 36 12.61 -11.90 -7.11
C LYS A 36 13.09 -10.48 -6.86
N PHE A 37 13.21 -9.72 -7.94
CA PHE A 37 13.56 -8.30 -7.86
C PHE A 37 12.47 -7.44 -7.21
N LEU A 38 11.22 -7.58 -7.66
CA LEU A 38 10.08 -6.81 -7.13
C LEU A 38 9.32 -7.62 -6.08
N ILE A 39 9.51 -7.25 -4.82
CA ILE A 39 8.81 -7.84 -3.68
C ILE A 39 7.65 -6.91 -3.32
N LEU A 40 6.42 -7.45 -3.32
CA LEU A 40 5.20 -6.73 -2.94
C LEU A 40 4.59 -7.42 -1.71
N PRO A 41 4.98 -7.03 -0.48
CA PRO A 41 4.52 -7.71 0.73
C PRO A 41 3.00 -7.64 0.93
N HIS A 42 2.38 -6.51 0.53
CA HIS A 42 0.94 -6.33 0.66
C HIS A 42 0.20 -6.81 -0.61
N PRO A 43 -0.75 -7.74 -0.51
CA PRO A 43 -1.37 -8.41 -1.67
C PRO A 43 -2.13 -7.45 -2.59
N LYS A 44 -2.59 -6.31 -2.08
CA LYS A 44 -3.32 -5.29 -2.88
C LYS A 44 -2.44 -4.41 -3.76
N VAL A 45 -1.16 -4.26 -3.44
CA VAL A 45 -0.30 -3.23 -4.08
C VAL A 45 -0.07 -3.52 -5.56
N SER A 46 -0.02 -4.79 -5.96
CA SER A 46 0.10 -5.18 -7.37
C SER A 46 -1.08 -4.65 -8.22
N THR A 47 -2.29 -4.72 -7.68
CA THR A 47 -3.50 -4.18 -8.29
C THR A 47 -3.47 -2.66 -8.36
N TYR A 48 -2.94 -1.97 -7.34
CA TYR A 48 -2.79 -0.51 -7.40
C TYR A 48 -1.82 -0.07 -8.48
N ILE A 49 -0.67 -0.73 -8.60
CA ILE A 49 0.31 -0.45 -9.65
C ILE A 49 -0.35 -0.63 -11.02
N ARG A 50 -1.09 -1.72 -11.22
CA ARG A 50 -1.82 -1.99 -12.46
C ARG A 50 -2.86 -0.93 -12.77
N ASN A 51 -3.75 -0.63 -11.82
CA ASN A 51 -4.82 0.36 -12.00
C ASN A 51 -4.27 1.75 -12.31
N LYS A 52 -3.17 2.15 -11.65
CA LYS A 52 -2.49 3.41 -11.88
C LYS A 52 -1.89 3.46 -13.30
N ALA A 53 -1.28 2.37 -13.76
CA ALA A 53 -0.67 2.29 -15.07
C ALA A 53 -1.70 2.20 -16.22
N GLU A 54 -2.83 1.53 -15.99
CA GLU A 54 -3.87 1.30 -17.01
C GLU A 54 -4.66 2.56 -17.35
N ASN A 55 -5.02 3.38 -16.34
CA ASN A 55 -5.72 4.64 -16.57
C ASN A 55 -5.40 5.67 -15.47
N TYR A 56 -4.46 6.55 -15.79
CA TYR A 56 -3.92 7.51 -14.84
C TYR A 56 -4.94 8.59 -14.44
N ASP A 57 -5.75 9.09 -15.37
CA ASP A 57 -6.77 10.10 -15.10
C ASP A 57 -7.84 9.56 -14.14
N ARG A 58 -8.32 8.34 -14.39
CA ARG A 58 -9.25 7.64 -13.51
C ARG A 58 -8.63 7.41 -12.14
N TRP A 59 -7.36 7.01 -12.08
CA TRP A 59 -6.62 6.84 -10.82
C TRP A 59 -6.58 8.13 -10.01
N VAL A 60 -6.18 9.26 -10.62
CA VAL A 60 -6.14 10.57 -9.96
C VAL A 60 -7.52 10.99 -9.46
N GLY A 61 -8.57 10.79 -10.26
CA GLY A 61 -9.95 11.04 -9.85
C GLY A 61 -10.35 10.24 -8.61
N GLY A 62 -9.99 8.95 -8.58
CA GLY A 62 -10.19 8.07 -7.43
C GLY A 62 -9.43 8.52 -6.19
N MET A 63 -8.14 8.86 -6.33
CA MET A 63 -7.32 9.34 -5.20
C MET A 63 -7.87 10.65 -4.63
N ARG A 64 -8.32 11.59 -5.47
CA ARG A 64 -8.97 12.83 -5.01
C ARG A 64 -10.26 12.55 -4.24
N LYS A 65 -11.04 11.53 -4.63
CA LYS A 65 -12.25 11.11 -3.91
C LYS A 65 -11.90 10.55 -2.54
N LEU A 66 -10.94 9.62 -2.46
CA LEU A 66 -10.47 9.06 -1.19
C LEU A 66 -9.91 10.14 -0.26
N ASN A 67 -9.12 11.08 -0.80
CA ASN A 67 -8.57 12.18 -0.01
C ASN A 67 -9.65 13.10 0.58
N ARG A 68 -10.75 13.36 -0.15
CA ARG A 68 -11.88 14.12 0.42
C ARG A 68 -12.60 13.36 1.54
N GLN A 69 -12.53 12.04 1.53
CA GLN A 69 -13.23 11.18 2.48
C GLN A 69 -12.39 10.83 3.72
N PHE A 70 -11.07 10.67 3.56
CA PHE A 70 -10.15 10.15 4.58
C PHE A 70 -8.88 10.98 4.76
N GLY A 71 -8.63 11.97 3.91
CA GLY A 71 -7.44 12.82 3.95
C GLY A 71 -7.56 13.96 4.96
N GLY A 72 -8.15 13.68 6.13
CA GLY A 72 -8.49 14.68 7.13
C GLY A 72 -7.34 15.65 7.46
N LEU A 73 -7.71 16.92 7.60
CA LEU A 73 -7.20 17.76 8.70
C LEU A 73 -7.73 17.19 10.02
#